data_AF-A0ABC8LZU4-F1
#
_entry.id   AF-A0ABC8LZU4-F1
#
_cell.length_a   1.000
_cell.length_b   1.000
_cell.length_c   1.000
_cell.angle_alpha   90.00
_cell.angle_beta   90.00
_cell.angle_gamma   90.00
#
_symmetry.space_group_name_H-M   'P 1'
#
loop_
_entity.id
_entity.type
_entity.pdbx_description
1 polymer ?
#
loop_
_entity_poly.entity_id
_entity_poly.type
_entity_poly.pdbx_seq_one_letter_code
_entity_poly.pdbx_strand_id
1 'polypeptide(L)'
;MSVLTELQFLVHRGQIGICFVEQNENTEYMIVIPTYGSIVGGWFGAWPMPLDWERPWQEWPICVCYGAIGGYIIGQILSLSLMFLFRKHKNLKIERQQ
;
A
#
# COMPACT_ATOMS: atom_id res chain seq x y z
N MET A 1 0.33 -7.18 -24.74
CA MET A 1 0.33 -5.72 -25.02
C MET A 1 -0.95 -5.04 -24.53
N SER A 2 -2.14 -5.64 -24.68
CA SER A 2 -3.44 -5.04 -24.31
C SER A 2 -3.79 -5.06 -22.81
N VAL A 3 -3.37 -6.09 -22.07
CA VAL A 3 -3.68 -6.21 -20.61
C VAL A 3 -2.89 -5.22 -19.74
N LEU A 4 -1.68 -4.85 -20.16
CA LEU A 4 -0.81 -3.94 -19.41
C LEU A 4 -1.25 -2.47 -19.56
N THR A 5 -1.81 -2.11 -20.71
CA THR A 5 -2.38 -0.76 -20.92
C THR A 5 -3.66 -0.58 -20.13
N GLU A 6 -4.53 -1.59 -20.07
CA GLU A 6 -5.75 -1.58 -19.26
C GLU A 6 -5.45 -1.47 -17.76
N LEU A 7 -4.46 -2.23 -17.25
CA LEU A 7 -4.00 -2.14 -15.86
C LEU A 7 -3.40 -0.76 -15.52
N GLN A 8 -2.63 -0.17 -16.44
CA GLN A 8 -2.07 1.17 -16.25
C GLN A 8 -3.15 2.27 -16.34
N PHE A 9 -4.17 2.08 -17.17
CA PHE A 9 -5.31 3.01 -17.30
C PHE A 9 -6.25 2.91 -16.08
N LEU A 10 -6.44 1.72 -15.52
CA LEU A 10 -7.21 1.49 -14.29
C LEU A 10 -6.50 2.03 -13.03
N VAL A 11 -5.17 1.95 -12.97
CA VAL A 11 -4.37 2.60 -11.91
C VAL A 11 -4.40 4.12 -12.05
N HIS A 12 -4.32 4.66 -13.27
CA HIS A 12 -4.37 6.10 -13.52
C HIS A 12 -5.79 6.69 -13.32
N ARG A 13 -6.84 5.88 -13.46
CA ARG A 13 -8.24 6.28 -13.27
C ARG A 13 -8.79 6.00 -11.88
N GLY A 14 -8.05 5.41 -10.94
CA GLY A 14 -8.39 5.35 -9.52
C GLY A 14 -9.83 4.90 -9.16
N GLN A 15 -10.59 4.25 -10.04
CA GLN A 15 -12.04 4.10 -9.88
C GLN A 15 -12.50 2.70 -9.45
N ILE A 16 -11.60 1.72 -9.29
CA ILE A 16 -11.98 0.34 -8.95
C ILE A 16 -11.89 -0.03 -7.46
N GLY A 17 -11.54 0.91 -6.56
CA GLY A 17 -11.52 0.66 -5.12
C GLY A 17 -12.25 1.69 -4.24
N ILE A 18 -12.67 2.81 -4.81
CA ILE A 18 -13.11 3.99 -4.04
C ILE A 18 -14.64 4.16 -4.02
N CYS A 19 -15.38 3.46 -4.89
CA CYS A 19 -16.84 3.64 -4.99
C CYS A 19 -17.67 2.97 -3.87
N PHE A 20 -17.08 2.31 -2.88
CA PHE A 20 -17.85 1.60 -1.84
C PHE A 20 -17.69 2.10 -0.41
N VAL A 21 -16.92 3.16 -0.20
CA VAL A 21 -16.40 3.48 1.13
C VAL A 21 -16.78 4.92 1.46
N GLU A 22 -18.08 5.13 1.72
CA GLU A 22 -18.57 6.29 2.46
C GLU A 22 -17.97 6.20 3.88
N GLN A 23 -16.90 6.93 4.20
CA GLN A 23 -16.21 6.75 5.48
C GLN A 23 -15.84 8.05 6.19
N ASN A 24 -15.82 7.90 7.50
CA ASN A 24 -15.60 8.88 8.55
C ASN A 24 -14.13 9.34 8.60
N GLU A 25 -13.89 10.63 8.81
CA GLU A 25 -12.62 11.36 8.61
C GLU A 25 -11.37 10.74 9.29
N ASN A 26 -11.55 9.96 10.37
CA ASN A 26 -10.45 9.33 11.10
C ASN A 26 -10.10 7.92 10.59
N THR A 27 -11.05 7.21 10.00
CA THR A 27 -10.87 5.84 9.52
C THR A 27 -10.16 5.80 8.17
N GLU A 28 -10.24 6.90 7.42
CA GLU A 28 -9.62 7.05 6.10
C GLU A 28 -8.12 6.74 6.13
N TYR A 29 -7.38 7.37 7.04
CA TYR A 29 -5.93 7.21 7.15
C TYR A 29 -5.49 5.78 7.44
N MET A 30 -6.31 5.04 8.20
CA MET A 30 -6.00 3.68 8.60
C MET A 30 -6.13 2.70 7.43
N ILE A 31 -6.97 3.03 6.43
CA ILE A 31 -7.23 2.21 5.24
C ILE A 31 -6.39 2.68 4.05
N VAL A 32 -6.21 3.99 3.85
CA VAL A 32 -5.44 4.48 2.69
C VAL A 32 -3.96 4.13 2.77
N ILE A 33 -3.31 4.27 3.93
CA ILE A 33 -1.88 3.98 4.09
C ILE A 33 -1.51 2.55 3.64
N PRO A 34 -2.20 1.47 4.09
CA PRO A 34 -1.90 0.12 3.64
C PRO A 34 -2.28 -0.15 2.17
N THR A 35 -3.33 0.49 1.63
CA THR A 35 -3.70 0.38 0.21
C THR A 35 -2.66 1.03 -0.70
N TYR A 36 -2.15 2.20 -0.35
CA TYR A 36 -1.02 2.80 -1.09
C TYR A 36 0.25 1.94 -0.96
N GLY A 37 0.48 1.37 0.23
CA GLY A 37 1.58 0.43 0.46
C GLY A 37 1.53 -0.79 -0.45
N SER A 38 0.36 -1.39 -0.65
CA SER A 38 0.22 -2.57 -1.53
C SER A 38 0.42 -2.24 -3.01
N ILE A 39 -0.06 -1.09 -3.47
CA ILE A 39 0.14 -0.62 -4.86
C ILE A 39 1.63 -0.37 -5.14
N VAL A 40 2.31 0.36 -4.25
CA VAL A 40 3.75 0.65 -4.38
C VAL A 40 4.57 -0.64 -4.26
N GLY A 41 4.23 -1.52 -3.31
CA GLY A 41 4.90 -2.80 -3.14
C GLY A 41 4.75 -3.72 -4.36
N GLY A 42 3.56 -3.78 -4.95
CA GLY A 42 3.32 -4.52 -6.19
C GLY A 42 4.12 -3.95 -7.37
N TRP A 43 4.24 -2.63 -7.46
CA TRP A 43 5.05 -1.97 -8.48
C TRP A 43 6.54 -2.31 -8.35
N PHE A 44 7.11 -2.27 -7.14
CA PHE A 44 8.49 -2.72 -6.90
C PHE A 44 8.67 -4.22 -7.16
N GLY A 45 7.67 -5.05 -6.85
CA GLY A 45 7.68 -6.49 -7.13
C GLY A 45 7.66 -6.85 -8.62
N ALA A 46 7.22 -5.93 -9.49
CA ALA A 46 7.27 -6.10 -10.94
C ALA A 46 8.65 -5.76 -11.55
N TRP A 47 9.49 -5.01 -10.83
CA TRP A 47 10.81 -4.58 -11.28
C TRP A 47 11.83 -5.72 -11.54
N PRO A 48 11.95 -6.77 -10.70
CA PRO A 48 12.92 -7.84 -10.93
C PRO A 48 12.54 -8.77 -12.10
N MET A 49 11.32 -8.65 -12.62
CA MET A 49 10.77 -9.51 -13.68
C MET A 49 11.59 -9.51 -14.98
N PRO A 50 12.03 -8.36 -15.54
CA PRO A 50 12.70 -8.32 -16.86
C PRO A 50 14.16 -8.79 -16.85
N LEU A 51 14.77 -9.00 -15.68
CA LEU A 51 16.22 -9.19 -15.55
C LEU A 51 16.65 -10.67 -15.54
N ASP A 52 15.76 -11.61 -15.24
CA ASP A 52 16.10 -13.04 -15.11
C ASP A 52 14.91 -13.91 -15.57
N TRP A 53 14.74 -14.06 -16.89
CA TRP A 53 13.52 -14.61 -17.52
C TRP A 53 13.55 -16.14 -17.74
N GLU A 54 14.52 -16.86 -17.16
CA GLU A 54 14.69 -18.31 -17.44
C GLU A 54 14.50 -19.21 -16.21
N ARG A 55 13.85 -18.71 -15.15
CA ARG A 55 13.64 -19.47 -13.91
C ARG A 55 12.16 -19.80 -13.66
N PRO A 56 11.81 -21.08 -13.40
CA PRO A 56 10.42 -21.52 -13.24
C PRO A 56 9.72 -20.97 -11.98
N TRP A 57 10.45 -20.36 -11.04
CA TRP A 57 9.87 -19.70 -9.87
C TRP A 57 9.54 -18.22 -10.11
N GLN A 58 9.93 -17.66 -11.27
CA GLN A 58 9.81 -16.24 -11.61
C GLN A 58 8.69 -16.01 -12.64
N GLU A 59 7.61 -16.77 -12.52
CA GLU A 59 6.45 -16.64 -13.41
C GLU A 59 5.52 -15.51 -12.98
N TRP A 60 4.98 -14.80 -13.97
CA TRP A 60 3.98 -13.76 -13.72
C TRP A 60 2.69 -14.45 -13.27
N PRO A 61 2.03 -14.03 -12.16
CA PRO A 61 2.17 -12.79 -11.39
C PRO A 61 2.81 -12.95 -9.99
N ILE A 62 3.61 -13.99 -9.74
CA ILE A 62 4.05 -14.37 -8.38
C ILE A 62 4.89 -13.26 -7.69
N CYS A 63 5.85 -12.66 -8.39
CA CYS A 63 6.69 -11.58 -7.82
C CYS A 63 5.88 -10.32 -7.45
N VAL A 64 4.86 -9.99 -8.25
CA VAL A 64 3.97 -8.84 -8.02
C VAL A 64 3.09 -9.08 -6.81
N CYS A 65 2.56 -10.31 -6.64
CA CYS A 65 1.76 -10.68 -5.48
C CYS A 65 2.56 -10.59 -4.18
N TYR A 66 3.80 -11.11 -4.16
CA TYR A 66 4.67 -11.01 -2.99
C TYR A 66 5.01 -9.55 -2.66
N GLY A 67 5.28 -8.73 -3.68
CA GLY A 67 5.50 -7.29 -3.51
C GLY A 67 4.28 -6.58 -2.93
N ALA A 68 3.08 -6.87 -3.42
CA ALA A 68 1.84 -6.27 -2.94
C ALA A 68 1.51 -6.67 -1.49
N ILE A 69 1.70 -7.95 -1.15
CA ILE A 69 1.51 -8.44 0.22
C ILE A 69 2.53 -7.80 1.17
N GLY A 70 3.80 -7.75 0.77
CA GLY A 70 4.85 -7.08 1.55
C GLY A 70 4.56 -5.60 1.77
N GLY A 71 4.16 -4.89 0.71
CA GLY A 71 3.76 -3.49 0.77
C GLY A 71 2.55 -3.24 1.69
N TYR A 72 1.56 -4.14 1.69
CA TYR A 72 0.40 -4.07 2.59
C TYR A 72 0.82 -4.22 4.06
N ILE A 73 1.67 -5.21 4.37
CA ILE A 73 2.16 -5.45 5.73
C ILE A 73 2.95 -4.22 6.23
N ILE A 74 3.83 -3.67 5.40
CA ILE A 74 4.61 -2.47 5.73
C ILE A 74 3.67 -1.27 5.96
N GLY A 75 2.68 -1.07 5.10
CA GLY A 75 1.70 0.00 5.26
C GLY A 75 0.88 -0.12 6.54
N GLN A 76 0.51 -1.35 6.94
CA GLN A 76 -0.17 -1.59 8.23
C GLN A 76 0.73 -1.26 9.43
N ILE A 77 2.01 -1.64 9.39
CA ILE A 77 2.97 -1.32 10.46
C ILE A 77 3.18 0.19 10.55
N LEU A 78 3.27 0.89 9.42
CA LEU A 78 3.42 2.34 9.38
C LEU A 78 2.21 3.05 9.96
N SER A 79 1.00 2.62 9.60
CA SER A 79 -0.27 3.15 10.13
C SER A 79 -0.32 3.04 11.66
N LEU A 80 -0.03 1.86 12.20
CA LEU A 80 0.04 1.63 13.65
C LEU A 80 1.14 2.46 14.33
N SER A 81 2.31 2.55 13.71
CA SER A 81 3.45 3.31 14.24
C SER A 81 3.12 4.81 14.34
N LEU A 82 2.49 5.37 13.30
CA LEU A 82 2.05 6.77 13.30
C LEU A 82 1.02 7.03 14.40
N MET A 83 0.00 6.17 14.55
CA MET A 83 -0.97 6.30 15.65
C MET A 83 -0.29 6.30 17.03
N PHE A 84 0.69 5.42 17.22
CA PHE A 84 1.45 5.35 18.47
C PHE A 84 2.26 6.63 18.73
N LEU A 85 2.96 7.14 17.71
CA LEU A 85 3.74 8.39 17.81
C LEU A 85 2.84 9.60 18.07
N PHE A 86 1.70 9.71 17.38
CA PHE A 86 0.72 10.77 17.61
C PHE A 86 0.14 10.70 19.04
N ARG A 87 -0.10 9.50 19.55
CA ARG A 87 -0.56 9.31 20.93
C ARG A 87 0.49 9.73 21.95
N LYS A 88 1.77 9.42 21.71
CA LYS A 88 2.88 9.88 22.56
C LYS A 88 3.00 11.41 22.54
N HIS A 89 2.90 12.04 21.37
CA HIS A 89 2.97 13.49 21.25
C HIS A 89 1.81 14.20 21.97
N LYS A 90 0.59 13.65 21.93
CA LYS A 90 -0.55 14.18 22.69
C LYS A 90 -0.31 14.10 24.22
N ASN A 91 0.18 12.96 24.72
CA ASN A 91 0.48 12.81 26.15
C ASN A 91 1.55 13.79 26.64
N LEU A 92 2.63 13.97 25.87
CA LEU A 92 3.69 14.94 26.18
C LEU A 92 3.22 16.40 26.17
N LYS A 93 2.16 16.71 25.42
CA LYS A 93 1.55 18.04 25.44
C LYS A 93 0.67 18.25 26.68
N ILE A 94 0.01 17.21 27.17
CA ILE A 94 -0.80 17.26 28.39
C ILE A 94 0.11 17.40 29.63
N GLU A 95 1.19 16.63 29.73
CA GLU A 95 2.13 16.73 30.86
C GLU A 95 2.83 18.10 30.97
N ARG A 96 3.06 18.79 29.85
CA ARG A 96 3.64 20.15 29.87
C ARG A 96 2.66 21.26 30.29
N GLN A 97 1.38 20.95 30.48
CA GLN A 97 0.34 21.91 30.86
C GLN A 97 -0.11 21.76 32.32
N GLN A 98 0.44 20.79 33.05
CA GLN A 98 0.35 20.68 34.51
C GLN A 98 1.60 21.30 35.17
#